data_AF-A0AAV7V4Z5-F1
#
_entry.id   AF-A0AAV7V4Z5-F1
#
_cell.length_a   1.000
_cell.length_b   1.000
_cell.length_c   1.000
_cell.angle_alpha   90.00
_cell.angle_beta   90.00
_cell.angle_gamma   90.00
#
_symmetry.space_group_name_H-M   'P 1'
#
loop_
_entity.id
_entity.type
_entity.pdbx_description
1 polymer ?
#
loop_
_entity_poly.entity_id
_entity_poly.type
_entity_poly.pdbx_seq_one_letter_code
_entity_poly.pdbx_strand_id
1 'polypeptide(L)'
;MPSPTDPPTLDATERILQEIASVGCRLEATDLKITDLTITSSSIRADIAGFKDTADALDQRLTAVEDQETELRSLRAKVTDLEDRSRRDNIRLLGIPECKEGSDIKTFLQSLVPDLFGIGFSPPPEFQRVHQNPIKLPPTNHGLS
;
A
#
# COMPACT_ATOMS: atom_id res chain seq x y z
N MET A 1 59.69 51.56 -69.74
CA MET A 1 60.02 51.89 -68.33
C MET A 1 58.78 51.58 -67.52
N PRO A 2 58.70 50.42 -66.83
CA PRO A 2 57.53 50.08 -66.02
C PRO A 2 57.61 50.78 -64.65
N SER A 3 56.49 51.36 -64.23
CA SER A 3 56.29 52.02 -62.93
C SER A 3 56.08 51.00 -61.79
N PRO A 4 56.43 51.37 -60.54
CA PRO A 4 56.32 50.48 -59.40
C PRO A 4 54.85 50.35 -59.01
N THR A 5 54.28 49.16 -59.19
CA THR A 5 52.92 48.84 -58.75
C THR A 5 53.05 47.86 -57.60
N ASP A 6 52.90 48.35 -56.37
CA ASP A 6 52.47 47.60 -55.17
C ASP A 6 52.23 48.68 -54.09
N PRO A 7 51.05 48.76 -53.41
CA PRO A 7 50.63 47.72 -52.47
C PRO A 7 49.10 47.65 -52.15
N PRO A 8 48.29 46.84 -52.86
CA PRO A 8 46.96 46.43 -52.36
C PRO A 8 46.90 44.95 -51.93
N THR A 9 47.88 44.14 -52.36
CA THR A 9 47.86 42.68 -52.19
C THR A 9 48.23 42.25 -50.76
N LEU A 10 49.08 43.01 -50.07
CA LEU A 10 49.57 42.68 -48.73
C LEU A 10 48.49 42.87 -47.63
N ASP A 11 47.66 43.91 -47.76
CA ASP A 11 46.55 44.22 -46.84
C ASP A 11 45.42 43.16 -46.91
N ALA A 12 45.09 42.71 -48.12
CA ALA A 12 44.12 41.64 -48.33
C ALA A 12 44.58 40.30 -47.70
N THR A 13 45.88 39.99 -47.76
CA THR A 13 46.43 38.79 -47.13
C THR A 13 46.38 38.85 -45.60
N GLU A 14 46.64 40.01 -45.00
CA GLU A 14 46.59 40.19 -43.55
C GLU A 14 45.16 40.04 -43.01
N ARG A 15 44.17 40.60 -43.73
CA ARG A 15 42.76 40.43 -43.42
C ARG A 15 42.31 38.97 -43.47
N ILE A 16 42.73 38.21 -44.49
CA ILE A 16 42.43 36.77 -44.59
C ILE A 16 43.04 36.00 -43.42
N LEU A 17 44.28 36.28 -43.05
CA LEU A 17 44.94 35.65 -41.90
C LEU A 17 44.19 35.92 -40.59
N GLN A 18 43.68 37.14 -40.41
CA GLN A 18 42.90 37.51 -39.23
C GLN A 18 41.53 36.80 -39.19
N GLU A 19 40.86 36.65 -40.32
CA GLU A 19 39.62 35.88 -40.42
C GLU A 19 39.86 34.38 -40.14
N ILE A 20 40.93 33.80 -40.68
CA ILE A 20 41.33 32.41 -40.40
C ILE A 20 41.60 32.22 -38.91
N ALA A 21 42.33 33.15 -38.27
CA ALA A 21 42.58 33.09 -36.84
C ALA A 21 41.28 33.17 -36.03
N SER A 22 40.35 34.06 -36.41
CA SER A 22 39.04 34.18 -35.76
C SER A 22 38.19 32.91 -35.90
N VAL A 23 38.18 32.30 -37.09
CA VAL A 23 37.51 31.01 -37.34
C VAL A 23 38.15 29.90 -36.50
N GLY A 24 39.48 29.87 -36.40
CA GLY A 24 40.23 28.95 -35.55
C GLY A 24 39.80 29.04 -34.08
N CYS A 25 39.77 30.25 -33.52
CA CYS A 25 39.30 30.46 -32.14
C CYS A 25 37.84 30.01 -31.93
N ARG A 26 36.96 30.22 -32.92
CA ARG A 26 35.58 29.76 -32.84
C ARG A 26 35.46 28.24 -32.89
N LEU A 27 36.33 27.57 -33.66
CA LEU A 27 36.38 26.12 -33.78
C LEU A 27 36.79 25.46 -32.45
N GLU A 28 37.86 25.98 -31.82
CA GLU A 28 38.30 25.53 -30.50
C GLU A 28 37.19 25.69 -29.45
N ALA A 29 36.47 26.81 -29.48
CA ALA A 29 35.35 27.05 -28.58
C ALA A 29 34.18 26.07 -28.82
N THR A 30 33.92 25.66 -30.06
CA THR A 30 32.92 24.63 -30.36
C THR A 30 33.37 23.24 -29.93
N ASP A 31 34.65 22.91 -30.05
CA ASP A 31 35.20 21.62 -29.63
C ASP A 31 35.09 21.43 -28.11
N LEU A 32 35.35 22.49 -27.34
CA LEU A 32 35.13 22.48 -25.89
C LEU A 32 33.66 22.21 -25.55
N LYS A 33 32.72 22.91 -26.21
CA LYS A 33 31.27 22.69 -26.00
C LYS A 33 30.83 21.28 -26.40
N ILE A 34 31.39 20.71 -27.48
CA ILE A 34 31.11 19.33 -27.91
C ILE A 34 31.60 18.34 -26.85
N THR A 35 32.77 18.59 -26.27
CA THR A 35 33.33 17.77 -25.19
C THR A 35 32.42 17.82 -23.95
N ASP A 36 31.98 19.00 -23.54
CA ASP A 36 31.05 19.16 -22.40
C ASP A 36 29.70 18.48 -22.66
N LEU A 37 29.15 18.62 -23.87
CA LEU A 37 27.92 17.92 -24.27
C LEU A 37 28.08 16.40 -24.27
N THR A 38 29.27 15.91 -24.65
CA THR A 38 29.56 14.48 -24.62
C THR A 38 29.59 13.96 -23.17
N ILE A 39 30.20 14.71 -22.25
CA ILE A 39 30.24 14.37 -20.83
C ILE A 39 28.84 14.37 -20.24
N THR A 40 28.07 15.45 -20.43
CA THR A 40 26.69 15.54 -19.92
C THR A 40 25.79 14.45 -20.50
N SER A 41 25.93 14.12 -21.80
CA SER A 41 25.21 12.99 -22.41
C SER A 41 25.57 11.65 -21.78
N SER A 42 26.85 11.42 -21.44
CA SER A 42 27.25 10.20 -20.76
C SER A 42 26.65 10.08 -19.36
N SER A 43 26.61 11.17 -18.60
CA SER A 43 25.98 11.22 -17.27
C SER A 43 24.48 10.94 -17.36
N ILE A 44 23.76 11.61 -18.27
CA ILE A 44 22.32 11.42 -18.46
C ILE A 44 22.01 9.95 -18.81
N ARG A 45 22.82 9.31 -19.66
CA ARG A 45 22.64 7.88 -19.97
C ARG A 45 22.81 6.99 -18.75
N ALA A 46 23.78 7.28 -17.88
CA ALA A 46 23.99 6.53 -16.64
C ALA A 46 22.80 6.71 -15.68
N ASP A 47 22.30 7.95 -15.54
CA ASP A 47 21.13 8.23 -14.70
C ASP A 47 19.87 7.54 -15.21
N ILE A 48 19.63 7.54 -16.53
CA ILE A 48 18.51 6.82 -17.15
C ILE A 48 18.59 5.32 -16.88
N ALA A 49 19.78 4.73 -16.96
CA ALA A 49 19.97 3.32 -16.62
C ALA A 49 19.64 3.06 -15.14
N GLY A 50 20.12 3.90 -14.23
CA GLY A 50 19.79 3.79 -12.81
C GLY A 50 18.30 3.97 -12.51
N PHE A 51 17.63 4.91 -13.18
CA PHE A 51 16.18 5.08 -13.04
C PHE A 51 15.40 3.89 -13.59
N LYS A 52 15.87 3.26 -14.66
CA LYS A 52 15.25 2.03 -15.17
C LYS A 52 15.38 0.88 -14.16
N ASP A 53 16.58 0.67 -13.60
CA ASP A 53 16.80 -0.39 -12.62
C ASP A 53 15.93 -0.19 -11.35
N THR A 54 15.78 1.06 -10.90
CA THR A 54 14.90 1.36 -9.76
C THR A 54 13.42 1.19 -10.10
N ALA A 55 12.99 1.54 -11.31
CA ALA A 55 11.62 1.29 -11.77
C ALA A 55 11.29 -0.21 -11.83
N ASP A 56 12.19 -1.02 -12.39
CA ASP A 56 12.03 -2.48 -12.48
C ASP A 56 11.97 -3.12 -11.07
N ALA A 57 12.78 -2.63 -10.13
CA ALA A 57 12.75 -3.09 -8.73
C ALA A 57 11.45 -2.70 -8.01
N LEU A 58 10.89 -1.52 -8.30
CA LEU A 58 9.61 -1.09 -7.73
C LEU A 58 8.44 -1.90 -8.29
N ASP A 59 8.44 -2.23 -9.57
CA ASP A 59 7.41 -3.05 -10.21
C ASP A 59 7.35 -4.48 -9.63
N GLN A 60 8.52 -5.09 -9.40
CA GLN A 60 8.62 -6.38 -8.72
C GLN A 60 8.08 -6.33 -7.29
N ARG A 61 8.39 -5.25 -6.55
CA ARG A 61 7.86 -5.05 -5.18
C ARG A 61 6.36 -4.81 -5.17
N LEU A 62 5.83 -4.09 -6.15
CA LEU A 62 4.39 -3.85 -6.27
C LEU A 62 3.65 -5.18 -6.50
N THR A 63 4.13 -6.00 -7.43
CA THR A 63 3.57 -7.33 -7.70
C THR A 63 3.56 -8.20 -6.44
N ALA A 64 4.67 -8.21 -5.69
CA ALA A 64 4.76 -8.98 -4.45
C ALA A 64 3.77 -8.50 -3.37
N VAL A 65 3.54 -7.18 -3.26
CA VAL A 65 2.55 -6.61 -2.34
C VAL A 65 1.13 -7.00 -2.75
N GLU A 66 0.82 -6.95 -4.04
CA GLU A 66 -0.49 -7.35 -4.56
C GLU A 66 -0.78 -8.83 -4.26
N ASP A 67 0.20 -9.71 -4.46
CA ASP A 67 0.10 -11.13 -4.10
C ASP A 67 -0.17 -11.32 -2.60
N GLN A 68 0.60 -10.63 -1.75
CA GLN A 68 0.40 -10.68 -0.29
C GLN A 68 -1.00 -10.18 0.12
N GLU A 69 -1.51 -9.12 -0.50
CA GLU A 69 -2.85 -8.65 -0.21
C GLU A 69 -3.93 -9.67 -0.59
N THR A 70 -3.76 -10.37 -1.72
CA THR A 70 -4.71 -11.43 -2.11
C THR A 70 -4.71 -12.58 -1.10
N GLU A 71 -3.53 -12.99 -0.62
CA GLU A 71 -3.39 -14.02 0.39
C GLU A 71 -4.02 -13.59 1.71
N LEU A 72 -3.76 -12.36 2.16
CA LEU A 72 -4.35 -11.80 3.38
C LEU A 72 -5.88 -11.74 3.30
N ARG A 73 -6.44 -11.35 2.15
CA ARG A 73 -7.90 -11.36 1.94
C ARG A 73 -8.48 -12.77 2.04
N SER A 74 -7.83 -13.75 1.41
CA SER A 74 -8.23 -15.16 1.47
C SER A 74 -8.17 -15.71 2.90
N LEU A 75 -7.07 -15.44 3.62
CA LEU A 75 -6.89 -15.88 4.99
C LEU A 75 -7.93 -15.25 5.92
N ARG A 76 -8.22 -13.95 5.75
CA ARG A 76 -9.26 -13.27 6.52
C ARG A 76 -10.63 -13.90 6.30
N ALA A 77 -10.99 -14.17 5.05
CA ALA A 77 -12.26 -14.84 4.74
C ALA A 77 -12.34 -16.23 5.39
N LYS A 78 -11.24 -16.99 5.35
CA LYS A 78 -11.16 -18.31 5.99
C LYS A 78 -11.30 -18.22 7.52
N VAL A 79 -10.65 -17.25 8.15
CA VAL A 79 -10.77 -17.02 9.60
C VAL A 79 -12.21 -16.68 9.96
N THR A 80 -12.87 -15.78 9.21
CA THR A 80 -14.28 -15.45 9.43
C THR A 80 -15.19 -16.68 9.29
N ASP A 81 -15.04 -17.49 8.24
CA ASP A 81 -15.82 -18.73 8.09
C ASP A 81 -15.60 -19.71 9.25
N LEU A 82 -14.35 -19.84 9.74
CA LEU A 82 -14.04 -20.69 10.88
C LEU A 82 -14.65 -20.16 12.19
N GLU A 83 -14.61 -18.84 12.42
CA GLU A 83 -15.24 -18.20 13.58
C GLU A 83 -16.76 -18.36 13.55
N ASP A 84 -17.37 -18.16 12.39
CA ASP A 84 -18.82 -18.30 12.18
C ASP A 84 -19.26 -19.76 12.38
N ARG A 85 -18.50 -20.73 11.86
CA ARG A 85 -18.75 -22.16 12.11
C ARG A 85 -18.60 -22.53 13.58
N SER A 86 -17.56 -22.02 14.22
CA SER A 86 -17.30 -22.24 15.65
C SER A 86 -18.42 -21.69 16.53
N ARG A 87 -19.08 -20.60 16.10
CA ARG A 87 -20.16 -19.95 16.84
C ARG A 87 -21.56 -20.25 16.31
N ARG A 88 -21.69 -21.10 15.28
CA ARG A 88 -22.96 -21.38 14.60
C ARG A 88 -24.04 -21.88 15.54
N ASP A 89 -23.65 -22.69 16.52
CA ASP A 89 -24.56 -23.31 17.47
C ASP A 89 -24.76 -22.44 18.74
N ASN A 90 -24.12 -21.28 18.82
CA ASN A 90 -24.27 -20.35 19.93
C ASN A 90 -25.50 -19.47 19.74
N ILE A 91 -26.54 -19.72 20.53
CA ILE A 91 -27.75 -18.88 20.58
C ILE A 91 -27.61 -17.85 21.69
N ARG A 92 -27.98 -16.59 21.42
CA ARG A 92 -28.05 -15.51 22.41
C ARG A 92 -29.50 -15.14 22.68
N LEU A 93 -29.92 -15.29 23.94
CA LEU A 93 -31.23 -14.81 24.41
C LEU A 93 -31.05 -13.44 25.05
N LEU A 94 -31.80 -12.45 24.57
CA LEU A 94 -31.76 -11.07 25.06
C LEU A 94 -33.07 -10.72 25.75
N GLY A 95 -33.03 -9.82 26.74
CA GLY A 95 -34.23 -9.35 27.45
C GLY A 95 -34.74 -10.29 28.54
N ILE A 96 -33.93 -11.28 28.97
CA ILE A 96 -34.21 -12.07 30.17
C ILE A 96 -33.85 -11.20 31.39
N PRO A 97 -34.78 -10.94 32.33
CA PRO A 97 -34.47 -10.22 33.55
C PRO A 97 -33.39 -10.94 34.38
N GLU A 98 -32.42 -10.17 34.88
CA GLU A 98 -31.37 -10.70 35.74
C GLU A 98 -31.95 -11.41 36.97
N CYS A 99 -31.26 -12.46 37.44
CA CYS A 99 -31.65 -13.31 38.57
C CYS A 99 -32.93 -14.16 38.40
N LYS A 100 -33.66 -14.06 37.28
CA LYS A 100 -34.86 -14.89 37.02
C LYS A 100 -34.53 -16.38 36.87
N GLU A 101 -33.31 -16.66 36.44
CA GLU A 101 -32.79 -18.00 36.14
C GLU A 101 -32.53 -18.83 37.43
N GLY A 102 -32.38 -18.17 38.57
CA GLY A 102 -31.99 -18.82 39.83
C GLY A 102 -30.54 -19.33 39.82
N SER A 103 -30.30 -20.45 40.49
CA SER A 103 -28.95 -21.04 40.63
C SER A 103 -28.52 -21.94 39.48
N ASP A 104 -29.47 -22.40 38.64
CA ASP A 104 -29.21 -23.31 37.54
C ASP A 104 -29.85 -22.83 36.23
N ILE A 105 -29.03 -22.13 35.44
CA ILE A 105 -29.41 -21.57 34.15
C ILE A 105 -29.80 -22.67 33.16
N LYS A 106 -29.18 -23.85 33.24
CA LYS A 106 -29.44 -24.93 32.28
C LYS A 106 -30.86 -25.47 32.44
N THR A 107 -31.26 -25.77 33.68
CA THR A 107 -32.62 -26.22 33.97
C THR A 107 -33.67 -25.16 33.63
N PHE A 108 -33.37 -23.88 33.91
CA PHE A 108 -34.25 -22.77 33.52
C PHE A 108 -34.43 -22.68 32.00
N LEU A 109 -33.37 -22.84 31.20
CA LEU A 109 -33.48 -22.81 29.74
C LEU A 109 -34.21 -24.04 29.17
N GLN A 110 -34.11 -25.20 29.82
CA GLN A 110 -34.82 -26.41 29.41
C GLN A 110 -36.34 -26.26 29.51
N SER A 111 -36.86 -25.40 30.40
CA SER A 111 -38.28 -25.05 30.43
C SER A 111 -38.61 -23.83 29.56
N LEU A 112 -37.78 -22.78 29.60
CA LEU A 112 -38.05 -21.53 28.89
C LEU A 112 -38.11 -21.71 27.37
N VAL A 113 -37.22 -22.51 26.79
CA VAL A 113 -37.14 -22.68 25.33
C VAL A 113 -38.42 -23.31 24.76
N PRO A 114 -38.91 -24.46 25.27
CA PRO A 114 -40.22 -25.00 24.88
C PRO A 114 -41.36 -23.98 25.01
N ASP A 115 -41.42 -23.25 26.13
CA ASP A 115 -42.46 -22.25 26.39
C ASP A 115 -42.42 -21.09 25.38
N LEU A 116 -41.22 -20.63 25.01
CA LEU A 116 -41.03 -19.51 24.09
C LEU A 116 -41.49 -19.86 22.66
N PHE A 117 -41.19 -21.07 22.20
CA PHE A 117 -41.54 -21.50 20.85
C PHE A 117 -42.93 -22.16 20.78
N GLY A 118 -43.58 -22.43 21.92
CA GLY A 118 -44.89 -23.09 21.98
C GLY A 118 -44.86 -24.52 21.42
N ILE A 119 -43.69 -25.15 21.42
CA ILE A 119 -43.48 -26.51 20.89
C ILE A 119 -42.91 -27.40 21.99
N GLY A 120 -43.48 -28.61 22.07
CA GLY A 120 -42.94 -29.65 22.94
C GLY A 120 -41.68 -30.26 22.31
N PHE A 121 -40.54 -30.05 22.93
CA PHE A 121 -39.31 -30.75 22.58
C PHE A 121 -39.31 -32.13 23.24
N SER A 122 -39.14 -33.20 22.45
CA SER A 122 -38.99 -34.57 22.95
C SER A 122 -37.84 -35.27 22.22
N PRO A 123 -36.71 -35.55 22.89
CA PRO A 123 -36.38 -35.23 24.29
C PRO A 123 -36.20 -33.71 24.54
N PRO A 124 -36.12 -33.26 25.81
CA PRO A 124 -35.82 -31.86 26.14
C PRO A 124 -34.53 -31.37 25.47
N PRO A 125 -34.40 -30.06 25.20
CA PRO A 125 -33.21 -29.52 24.56
C PRO A 125 -31.95 -29.80 25.40
N GLU A 126 -30.89 -30.25 24.75
CA GLU A 126 -29.58 -30.39 25.35
C GLU A 126 -28.72 -29.15 25.07
N PHE A 127 -28.01 -28.70 26.08
CA PHE A 127 -27.10 -27.57 25.98
C PHE A 127 -25.69 -28.02 26.34
N GLN A 128 -24.75 -27.83 25.42
CA GLN A 128 -23.33 -28.13 25.65
C GLN A 128 -22.73 -27.15 26.67
N ARG A 129 -23.07 -25.87 26.57
CA ARG A 129 -22.63 -24.83 27.51
C ARG A 129 -23.66 -23.72 27.61
N VAL A 130 -23.90 -23.22 28.82
CA VAL A 130 -24.81 -22.12 29.11
C VAL A 130 -24.12 -21.15 30.07
N HIS A 131 -24.22 -19.86 29.79
CA HIS A 131 -23.63 -18.81 30.61
C HIS A 131 -24.28 -17.46 30.31
N GLN A 132 -24.28 -16.56 31.29
CA GLN A 132 -24.61 -15.15 31.11
C GLN A 132 -23.38 -14.41 30.55
N ASN A 133 -23.63 -13.33 29.81
CA ASN A 133 -22.58 -12.42 29.36
C ASN A 133 -23.04 -10.97 29.61
N PRO A 134 -22.38 -10.20 30.51
CA PRO A 134 -21.18 -10.54 31.28
C PRO A 134 -21.43 -11.57 32.41
N ILE A 135 -20.41 -12.36 32.75
CA ILE A 135 -20.48 -13.45 33.76
C ILE A 135 -20.70 -12.92 35.19
N LYS A 136 -20.35 -11.66 35.45
CA LYS A 136 -20.57 -11.01 36.74
C LYS A 136 -21.69 -9.99 36.59
N LEU A 137 -22.74 -10.13 37.40
CA LEU A 137 -23.73 -9.07 37.55
C LEU A 137 -23.02 -7.81 38.09
N PRO A 138 -23.39 -6.62 37.59
CA PRO A 138 -22.99 -5.37 38.24
C PRO A 138 -23.49 -5.35 39.69
N PRO A 139 -22.78 -4.67 40.62
CA PRO A 139 -23.20 -4.61 42.01
C PRO A 139 -24.62 -4.07 42.11
N THR A 140 -25.50 -4.82 42.78
CA THR A 140 -26.88 -4.43 43.06
C THR A 140 -26.87 -3.14 43.87
N ASN A 141 -27.24 -2.02 43.23
CA ASN A 141 -27.38 -0.75 43.93
C ASN A 141 -28.68 -0.79 44.75
N HIS A 142 -28.58 -1.31 45.98
CA HIS A 142 -29.64 -1.19 46.97
C HIS A 142 -29.68 0.25 47.47
N GLY A 143 -30.41 1.12 46.78
CA GLY A 143 -30.71 2.46 47.27
C GLY A 143 -30.75 3.50 46.17
N LEU A 144 -31.96 3.88 45.79
CA LEU A 144 -32.49 5.24 45.88
C LEU A 144 -33.93 5.17 45.37
N SER A 145 -34.85 4.83 46.29
CA SER A 145 -36.25 5.23 46.21
C SER A 145 -36.40 6.63 46.79
#